data_AF-A0A534Q7U2-F1
#
_entry.id   AF-A0A534Q7U2-F1
#
_cell.length_a   1.000
_cell.length_b   1.000
_cell.length_c   1.000
_cell.angle_alpha   90.00
_cell.angle_beta   90.00
_cell.angle_gamma   90.00
#
_symmetry.space_group_name_H-M   'P 1'
#
loop_
_entity.id
_entity.type
_entity.pdbx_description
1 polymer ?
#
loop_
_entity_poly.entity_id
_entity_poly.type
_entity_poly.pdbx_seq_one_letter_code
_entity_poly.pdbx_strand_id
1 'polypeptide(L)'
;MAVCRSSAGPCDDAEQCDGVHDNCPADGFKPSTTVCRPAAGDCDVAEACTGTRPDCPGDTKSTAVCRPAAGPCDTPESCDGVHDDCPADAAESQDACDNDCGSATDEPCAVTVTVRNAVTGVFDDLQQAIDSARNGATITVTGRCAGPVLIERRSNLTITGIAPANTGSRCPAEGLRPGDLTSTVTSASNDAIDVLKSTNIRVMFLNVVDAPSDGLEFRDSSKGTAFCNCFARNFEGVELDGASSTVVQQNLVKDNLSDGILVQRMSKPATKNQINANSIVANGKDGIRVQTLSTDNTFTANLLAGNADDGIELADSHRNKLTSNRAEANGDGGIQLRAATRNLVDRNVISGNGDGLVNILDCWSGSRNIGSNVPPVCR
;
A
#
# COMPACT_ATOMS: atom_id res chain seq x y z
N MET A 1 -1.00 -10.32 -60.52
CA MET A 1 0.11 -10.90 -59.72
C MET A 1 -0.31 -12.30 -59.35
N ALA A 2 0.52 -13.30 -59.66
CA ALA A 2 0.26 -14.70 -59.31
C ALA A 2 1.00 -15.04 -58.01
N VAL A 3 0.37 -15.82 -57.15
CA VAL A 3 1.03 -16.34 -55.94
C VAL A 3 2.05 -17.38 -56.39
N CYS A 4 3.31 -17.13 -56.07
CA CYS A 4 4.41 -18.03 -56.40
C CYS A 4 4.51 -19.17 -55.39
N ARG A 5 4.37 -18.82 -54.10
CA ARG A 5 4.26 -19.77 -52.99
C ARG A 5 3.25 -19.25 -51.97
N SER A 6 2.43 -20.15 -51.45
CA SER A 6 1.51 -19.85 -50.37
C SER A 6 2.24 -19.76 -49.03
N SER A 7 1.75 -18.91 -48.14
CA SER A 7 2.15 -18.89 -46.73
C SER A 7 2.07 -20.30 -46.11
N ALA A 8 3.14 -20.71 -45.44
CA ALA A 8 3.31 -21.98 -44.76
C ALA A 8 2.93 -21.94 -43.28
N GLY A 9 2.64 -20.76 -42.72
CA GLY A 9 2.26 -20.58 -41.33
C GLY A 9 1.82 -19.14 -41.00
N PRO A 10 1.32 -18.87 -39.79
CA PRO A 10 0.76 -17.57 -39.43
C PRO A 10 1.77 -16.40 -39.52
N CYS A 11 3.07 -16.72 -39.44
CA CYS A 11 4.20 -15.79 -39.51
C CYS A 11 4.87 -15.71 -40.88
N ASP A 12 4.33 -16.41 -41.87
CA ASP A 12 4.89 -16.49 -43.20
C ASP A 12 4.09 -15.63 -44.18
N ASP A 13 4.76 -14.81 -44.96
CA ASP A 13 4.14 -14.06 -46.05
C ASP A 13 4.09 -14.93 -47.31
N ALA A 14 3.10 -14.72 -48.17
CA ALA A 14 3.03 -15.41 -49.45
C ALA A 14 3.88 -14.66 -50.49
N GLU A 15 4.81 -15.34 -51.16
CA GLU A 15 5.62 -14.74 -52.21
C GLU A 15 4.81 -14.58 -53.49
N GLN A 16 4.96 -13.43 -54.12
CA GLN A 16 4.31 -13.11 -55.38
C GLN A 16 5.32 -13.14 -56.51
N CYS A 17 4.92 -13.63 -57.69
CA CYS A 17 5.76 -13.55 -58.88
C CYS A 17 5.99 -12.07 -59.23
N ASP A 18 7.26 -11.71 -59.48
CA ASP A 18 7.63 -10.38 -59.97
C ASP A 18 7.29 -10.18 -61.46
N GLY A 19 6.96 -11.28 -62.16
CA GLY A 19 6.66 -11.29 -63.59
C GLY A 19 7.89 -11.20 -64.49
N VAL A 20 9.09 -11.38 -63.93
CA VAL A 20 10.38 -11.25 -64.63
C VAL A 20 11.21 -12.53 -64.51
N HIS A 21 11.22 -13.18 -63.34
CA HIS A 21 12.02 -14.39 -63.09
C HIS A 21 11.15 -15.65 -63.03
N ASP A 22 11.74 -16.79 -63.43
CA ASP A 22 11.09 -18.10 -63.43
C ASP A 22 11.05 -18.76 -62.04
N ASN A 23 11.91 -18.32 -61.11
CA ASN A 23 11.97 -18.82 -59.73
C ASN A 23 11.21 -17.87 -58.79
N CYS A 24 10.63 -18.43 -57.72
CA CYS A 24 10.02 -17.60 -56.67
C CYS A 24 11.07 -16.76 -55.92
N PRO A 25 10.69 -15.56 -55.43
CA PRO A 25 11.48 -14.82 -54.46
C PRO A 25 11.81 -15.64 -53.22
N ALA A 26 12.82 -15.21 -52.47
CA ALA A 26 13.14 -15.81 -51.17
C ALA A 26 12.01 -15.59 -50.15
N ASP A 27 11.93 -16.49 -49.17
CA ASP A 27 10.86 -16.49 -48.17
C ASP A 27 10.80 -15.16 -47.39
N GLY A 28 9.60 -14.59 -47.34
CA GLY A 28 9.29 -13.39 -46.55
C GLY A 28 8.62 -13.77 -45.22
N PHE A 29 9.19 -13.32 -44.10
CA PHE A 29 8.59 -13.54 -42.78
C PHE A 29 8.05 -12.25 -42.18
N LYS A 30 6.91 -12.37 -41.50
CA LYS A 30 6.29 -11.26 -40.78
C LYS A 30 7.20 -10.75 -39.66
N PRO A 31 7.23 -9.43 -39.40
CA PRO A 31 8.13 -8.84 -38.41
C PRO A 31 7.82 -9.34 -37.00
N SER A 32 8.81 -9.24 -36.11
CA SER A 32 8.72 -9.77 -34.75
C SER A 32 7.75 -9.04 -33.81
N THR A 33 7.08 -8.02 -34.31
CA THR A 33 5.98 -7.32 -33.65
C THR A 33 4.61 -7.89 -34.02
N THR A 34 4.54 -8.85 -34.95
CA THR A 34 3.28 -9.44 -35.40
C THR A 34 2.84 -10.54 -34.44
N VAL A 35 1.75 -10.32 -33.70
CA VAL A 35 1.13 -11.34 -32.85
C VAL A 35 0.54 -12.44 -33.74
N CYS A 36 1.01 -13.67 -33.55
CA CYS A 36 0.56 -14.85 -34.30
C CYS A 36 -0.36 -15.76 -33.48
N ARG A 37 -0.30 -15.66 -32.14
CA ARG A 37 -1.28 -16.24 -31.23
C ARG A 37 -1.60 -15.22 -30.13
N PRO A 38 -2.86 -14.80 -29.99
CA PRO A 38 -3.27 -13.96 -28.87
C PRO A 38 -3.30 -14.75 -27.56
N ALA A 39 -3.15 -14.07 -26.43
CA ALA A 39 -3.36 -14.66 -25.11
C ALA A 39 -4.83 -15.12 -24.95
N ALA A 40 -5.02 -16.30 -24.35
CA ALA A 40 -6.29 -16.96 -24.10
C ALA A 40 -6.82 -16.75 -22.67
N GLY A 41 -5.99 -16.24 -21.74
CA GLY A 41 -6.36 -15.91 -20.36
C GLY A 41 -5.27 -15.10 -19.65
N ASP A 42 -5.49 -14.74 -18.38
CA ASP A 42 -4.60 -13.87 -17.59
C ASP A 42 -3.21 -14.47 -17.35
N CYS A 43 -3.08 -15.79 -17.45
CA CYS A 43 -1.84 -16.54 -17.30
C CYS A 43 -1.21 -16.95 -18.63
N ASP A 44 -1.75 -16.48 -19.75
CA ASP A 44 -1.27 -16.81 -21.08
C ASP A 44 -0.53 -15.65 -21.74
N VAL A 45 0.64 -15.91 -22.35
CA VAL A 45 1.46 -14.88 -22.99
C VAL A 45 1.20 -14.89 -24.49
N ALA A 46 0.82 -13.75 -25.08
CA ALA A 46 0.67 -13.66 -26.53
C ALA A 46 2.03 -13.85 -27.24
N GLU A 47 2.12 -14.76 -28.21
CA GLU A 47 3.33 -14.94 -29.02
C GLU A 47 3.31 -14.08 -30.27
N ALA A 48 4.48 -13.50 -30.53
CA ALA A 48 4.77 -12.79 -31.76
C ALA A 48 5.72 -13.61 -32.64
N CYS A 49 5.64 -13.38 -33.94
CA CYS A 49 6.54 -13.97 -34.92
C CYS A 49 8.00 -13.69 -34.56
N THR A 50 8.93 -14.52 -35.04
CA THR A 50 10.36 -14.30 -34.79
C THR A 50 11.01 -13.40 -35.85
N GLY A 51 10.29 -13.06 -36.93
CA GLY A 51 10.88 -12.41 -38.12
C GLY A 51 11.74 -13.33 -38.98
N THR A 52 11.82 -14.63 -38.67
CA THR A 52 12.77 -15.55 -39.28
C THR A 52 12.23 -16.95 -39.53
N ARG A 53 10.99 -17.24 -39.12
CA ARG A 53 10.36 -18.56 -39.23
C ARG A 53 8.89 -18.43 -39.62
N PRO A 54 8.34 -19.43 -40.32
CA PRO A 54 6.95 -19.43 -40.78
C PRO A 54 5.94 -19.70 -39.65
N ASP A 55 6.37 -20.43 -38.62
CA ASP A 55 5.52 -20.83 -37.49
C ASP A 55 5.57 -19.82 -36.35
N CYS A 56 4.45 -19.75 -35.61
CA CYS A 56 4.41 -19.05 -34.33
C CYS A 56 5.29 -19.79 -33.31
N PRO A 57 5.98 -19.08 -32.40
CA PRO A 57 6.66 -19.72 -31.27
C PRO A 57 5.71 -20.61 -30.45
N GLY A 58 6.30 -21.51 -29.67
CA GLY A 58 5.54 -22.38 -28.78
C GLY A 58 4.75 -21.58 -27.75
N ASP A 59 3.56 -22.09 -27.44
CA ASP A 59 2.65 -21.52 -26.46
C ASP A 59 3.31 -21.46 -25.06
N THR A 60 3.48 -20.25 -24.53
CA THR A 60 4.17 -19.99 -23.26
C THR A 60 3.20 -19.39 -22.23
N LYS A 61 3.15 -20.00 -21.04
CA LYS A 61 2.39 -19.46 -19.91
C LYS A 61 3.25 -18.65 -18.97
N SER A 62 2.61 -17.71 -18.29
CA SER A 62 3.21 -16.87 -17.25
C SER A 62 3.42 -17.68 -15.97
N THR A 63 4.36 -17.22 -15.13
CA THR A 63 4.48 -17.65 -13.72
C THR A 63 4.33 -16.46 -12.76
N ALA A 64 3.84 -15.33 -13.27
CA ALA A 64 3.65 -14.12 -12.50
C ALA A 64 2.37 -14.19 -11.65
N VAL A 65 2.28 -13.32 -10.66
CA VAL A 65 1.03 -13.06 -9.93
C VAL A 65 -0.01 -12.55 -10.94
N CYS A 66 -1.10 -13.29 -11.09
CA CYS A 66 -2.22 -12.94 -11.98
C CYS A 66 -3.35 -12.24 -11.22
N ARG A 67 -3.55 -12.57 -9.95
CA ARG A 67 -4.42 -11.82 -9.03
C ARG A 67 -3.61 -11.48 -7.78
N PRO A 68 -3.28 -10.22 -7.52
CA PRO A 68 -2.61 -9.87 -6.28
C PRO A 68 -3.64 -9.81 -5.13
N ALA A 69 -3.18 -10.04 -3.89
CA ALA A 69 -4.03 -10.06 -2.70
C ALA A 69 -4.90 -8.79 -2.56
N ALA A 70 -6.20 -8.98 -2.36
CA ALA A 70 -7.22 -7.96 -2.11
C ALA A 70 -7.22 -7.47 -0.65
N GLY A 71 -6.37 -8.02 0.22
CA GLY A 71 -6.25 -7.61 1.61
C GLY A 71 -5.16 -8.37 2.36
N PRO A 72 -4.94 -8.04 3.65
CA PRO A 72 -3.99 -8.76 4.51
C PRO A 72 -4.42 -10.21 4.79
N CYS A 73 -5.68 -10.53 4.51
CA CYS A 73 -6.36 -11.80 4.73
C CYS A 73 -6.63 -12.55 3.41
N ASP A 74 -5.88 -12.20 2.37
CA ASP A 74 -6.03 -12.75 1.04
C ASP A 74 -4.67 -13.14 0.48
N THR A 75 -4.56 -14.30 -0.14
CA THR A 75 -3.32 -14.75 -0.78
C THR A 75 -3.30 -14.33 -2.24
N PRO A 76 -2.16 -13.81 -2.75
CA PRO A 76 -2.05 -13.56 -4.18
C PRO A 76 -1.98 -14.88 -4.97
N GLU A 77 -2.73 -14.99 -6.06
CA GLU A 77 -2.66 -16.11 -6.99
C GLU A 77 -1.60 -15.85 -8.04
N SER A 78 -0.77 -16.87 -8.24
CA SER A 78 0.26 -16.89 -9.27
C SER A 78 -0.07 -17.94 -10.31
N CYS A 79 0.20 -17.60 -11.57
CA CYS A 79 0.16 -18.54 -12.67
C CYS A 79 1.13 -19.69 -12.41
N ASP A 80 0.72 -20.89 -12.76
CA ASP A 80 1.51 -22.11 -12.52
C ASP A 80 2.48 -22.44 -13.67
N GLY A 81 2.48 -21.64 -14.73
CA GLY A 81 3.25 -21.90 -15.95
C GLY A 81 2.66 -22.99 -16.84
N VAL A 82 1.41 -23.40 -16.61
CA VAL A 82 0.74 -24.48 -17.35
C VAL A 82 -0.64 -24.09 -17.87
N HIS A 83 -1.45 -23.38 -17.08
CA HIS A 83 -2.82 -23.02 -17.45
C HIS A 83 -2.95 -21.59 -18.00
N ASP A 84 -3.98 -21.38 -18.82
CA ASP A 84 -4.30 -20.08 -19.44
C ASP A 84 -4.93 -19.11 -18.43
N ASP A 85 -5.71 -19.65 -17.51
CA ASP A 85 -6.47 -18.88 -16.53
C ASP A 85 -5.71 -18.76 -15.21
N CYS A 86 -5.93 -17.64 -14.52
CA CYS A 86 -5.51 -17.48 -13.14
C CYS A 86 -6.22 -18.53 -12.26
N PRO A 87 -5.53 -19.17 -11.29
CA PRO A 87 -6.20 -20.07 -10.37
C PRO A 87 -7.38 -19.37 -9.69
N ALA A 88 -8.40 -20.15 -9.35
CA ALA A 88 -9.54 -19.63 -8.61
C ALA A 88 -9.08 -19.01 -7.29
N ASP A 89 -9.73 -17.91 -6.89
CA ASP A 89 -9.47 -17.20 -5.65
C ASP A 89 -9.50 -18.19 -4.46
N ALA A 90 -8.33 -18.37 -3.84
CA ALA A 90 -8.18 -19.25 -2.71
C ALA A 90 -8.52 -18.46 -1.45
N ALA A 91 -9.76 -18.57 -0.99
CA ALA A 91 -10.13 -18.07 0.33
C ALA A 91 -9.17 -18.66 1.39
N GLU A 92 -8.48 -17.80 2.15
CA GLU A 92 -7.65 -18.27 3.25
C GLU A 92 -8.47 -19.09 4.25
N SER A 93 -7.81 -20.05 4.93
CA SER A 93 -8.42 -20.74 6.07
C SER A 93 -8.85 -19.72 7.12
N GLN A 94 -10.11 -19.79 7.56
CA GLN A 94 -10.73 -18.93 8.58
C GLN A 94 -9.81 -18.64 9.79
N ASP A 95 -9.03 -19.62 10.23
CA ASP A 95 -8.16 -19.52 11.41
C ASP A 95 -7.10 -18.38 11.36
N ALA A 96 -6.68 -17.89 10.19
CA ALA A 96 -5.67 -16.81 10.07
C ALA A 96 -6.26 -15.39 10.11
N CYS A 97 -7.58 -15.26 9.99
CA CYS A 97 -8.29 -13.97 9.96
C CYS A 97 -9.36 -13.84 11.05
N ASP A 98 -9.53 -14.88 11.88
CA ASP A 98 -10.41 -14.86 13.04
C ASP A 98 -9.84 -14.03 14.23
N ASN A 99 -8.52 -13.76 14.25
CA ASN A 99 -7.85 -13.01 15.31
C ASN A 99 -7.60 -11.54 14.96
N ASP A 100 -8.53 -10.65 15.32
CA ASP A 100 -8.37 -9.21 15.08
C ASP A 100 -7.13 -8.62 15.82
N CYS A 101 -6.67 -7.44 15.40
CA CYS A 101 -5.52 -6.78 15.99
C CYS A 101 -5.69 -6.58 17.51
N GLY A 102 -4.70 -7.09 18.25
CA GLY A 102 -4.68 -7.09 19.71
C GLY A 102 -5.67 -8.04 20.38
N SER A 103 -6.47 -8.83 19.66
CA SER A 103 -7.46 -9.76 20.26
C SER A 103 -6.81 -10.87 21.09
N ALA A 104 -5.59 -11.30 20.74
CA ALA A 104 -4.84 -12.34 21.43
C ALA A 104 -3.94 -11.80 22.57
N THR A 105 -3.99 -10.50 22.88
CA THR A 105 -3.14 -9.89 23.91
C THR A 105 -3.88 -9.78 25.24
N ASP A 106 -3.74 -10.83 26.06
CA ASP A 106 -4.34 -10.92 27.40
C ASP A 106 -3.34 -10.66 28.54
N GLU A 107 -2.04 -10.71 28.23
CA GLU A 107 -0.99 -10.49 29.22
C GLU A 107 -1.04 -9.05 29.78
N PRO A 108 -0.79 -8.86 31.09
CA PRO A 108 -0.79 -7.53 31.70
C PRO A 108 0.31 -6.65 31.11
N CYS A 109 0.12 -5.33 31.19
CA CYS A 109 1.12 -4.36 30.75
C CYS A 109 2.46 -4.61 31.46
N ALA A 110 3.50 -4.77 30.66
CA ALA A 110 4.88 -4.77 31.13
C ALA A 110 5.75 -4.02 30.13
N VAL A 111 6.52 -3.05 30.64
CA VAL A 111 7.32 -2.15 29.82
C VAL A 111 8.76 -2.12 30.34
N THR A 112 9.72 -2.23 29.44
CA THR A 112 11.15 -2.13 29.77
C THR A 112 11.79 -0.97 29.02
N VAL A 113 12.61 -0.20 29.72
CA VAL A 113 13.39 0.90 29.12
C VAL A 113 14.84 0.46 29.04
N THR A 114 15.39 0.48 27.83
CA THR A 114 16.78 0.09 27.53
C THR A 114 17.54 1.25 26.91
N VAL A 115 18.77 1.47 27.38
CA VAL A 115 19.70 2.45 26.82
C VAL A 115 21.03 1.75 26.58
N ARG A 116 21.55 1.80 25.35
CA ARG A 116 22.83 1.14 24.96
C ARG A 116 22.90 -0.33 25.41
N ASN A 117 21.82 -1.09 25.17
CA ASN A 117 21.68 -2.51 25.53
C ASN A 117 21.69 -2.82 27.03
N ALA A 118 21.49 -1.83 27.90
CA ALA A 118 21.28 -2.04 29.33
C ALA A 118 19.86 -1.64 29.73
N VAL A 119 19.16 -2.52 30.45
CA VAL A 119 17.86 -2.20 31.05
C VAL A 119 18.07 -1.17 32.15
N THR A 120 17.41 -0.02 32.00
CA THR A 120 17.48 1.11 32.94
C THR A 120 16.19 1.31 33.75
N GLY A 121 15.12 0.62 33.38
CA GLY A 121 13.84 0.67 34.11
C GLY A 121 12.86 -0.41 33.65
N VAL A 122 11.99 -0.81 34.56
CA VAL A 122 10.89 -1.76 34.35
C VAL A 122 9.64 -1.13 34.96
N PHE A 123 8.55 -1.13 34.20
CA PHE A 123 7.30 -0.45 34.53
C PHE A 123 6.13 -1.35 34.16
N ASP A 124 5.00 -1.12 34.82
CA ASP A 124 3.67 -1.67 34.49
C ASP A 124 2.78 -0.63 33.79
N ASP A 125 3.32 0.56 33.52
CA ASP A 125 2.65 1.67 32.87
C ASP A 125 3.55 2.30 31.78
N LEU A 126 2.99 2.48 30.58
CA LEU A 126 3.73 2.97 29.43
C LEU A 126 4.08 4.46 29.53
N GLN A 127 3.19 5.29 30.10
CA GLN A 127 3.48 6.71 30.27
C GLN A 127 4.62 6.93 31.25
N GLN A 128 4.63 6.23 32.38
CA GLN A 128 5.72 6.28 33.36
C GLN A 128 7.07 5.87 32.74
N ALA A 129 7.06 4.82 31.91
CA ALA A 129 8.26 4.39 31.19
C ALA A 129 8.79 5.51 30.26
N ILE A 130 7.90 6.17 29.51
CA ILE A 130 8.23 7.29 28.62
C ILE A 130 8.78 8.49 29.38
N ASP A 131 8.14 8.87 30.49
CA ASP A 131 8.56 9.98 31.33
C ASP A 131 9.98 9.76 31.89
N SER A 132 10.27 8.51 32.29
CA SER A 132 11.59 8.11 32.80
C SER A 132 12.69 8.01 31.73
N ALA A 133 12.31 7.80 30.47
CA ALA A 133 13.25 7.48 29.41
C ALA A 133 14.20 8.65 29.14
N ARG A 134 15.36 8.35 28.57
CA ARG A 134 16.30 9.37 28.07
C ARG A 134 16.31 9.35 26.54
N ASN A 135 16.78 10.42 25.90
CA ASN A 135 16.98 10.43 24.45
C ASN A 135 17.89 9.26 24.03
N GLY A 136 17.51 8.55 22.97
CA GLY A 136 18.17 7.33 22.50
C GLY A 136 17.68 6.05 23.19
N ALA A 137 16.71 6.12 24.09
CA ALA A 137 16.15 4.93 24.73
C ALA A 137 15.22 4.14 23.80
N THR A 138 15.22 2.83 24.00
CA THR A 138 14.23 1.90 23.46
C THR A 138 13.30 1.48 24.59
N ILE A 139 12.01 1.68 24.40
CA ILE A 139 10.92 1.36 25.32
C ILE A 139 10.20 0.17 24.72
N THR A 140 10.35 -1.01 25.33
CA THR A 140 9.77 -2.26 24.83
C THR A 140 8.50 -2.57 25.60
N VAL A 141 7.39 -2.69 24.89
CA VAL A 141 6.06 -3.00 25.40
C VAL A 141 5.78 -4.48 25.23
N THR A 142 5.29 -5.12 26.29
CA THR A 142 4.76 -6.48 26.30
C THR A 142 3.41 -6.49 26.99
N GLY A 143 2.53 -7.38 26.55
CA GLY A 143 1.14 -7.40 27.02
C GLY A 143 0.33 -6.19 26.56
N ARG A 144 -0.76 -5.90 27.28
CA ARG A 144 -1.70 -4.82 26.97
C ARG A 144 -1.52 -3.63 27.91
N CYS A 145 -1.06 -2.52 27.37
CA CYS A 145 -0.89 -1.26 28.09
C CYS A 145 -1.99 -0.26 27.76
N ALA A 146 -2.50 0.42 28.78
CA ALA A 146 -3.50 1.48 28.61
C ALA A 146 -2.81 2.84 28.43
N GLY A 147 -3.31 3.61 27.46
CA GLY A 147 -3.08 5.03 27.28
C GLY A 147 -4.22 5.88 27.89
N PRO A 148 -4.32 7.16 27.53
CA PRO A 148 -3.57 7.83 26.46
C PRO A 148 -2.09 8.00 26.80
N VAL A 149 -1.24 7.94 25.78
CA VAL A 149 0.22 8.13 25.91
C VAL A 149 0.64 9.42 25.23
N LEU A 150 1.27 10.33 25.97
CA LEU A 150 1.80 11.59 25.47
C LEU A 150 3.34 11.58 25.41
N ILE A 151 3.88 11.81 24.22
CA ILE A 151 5.30 11.97 23.94
C ILE A 151 5.56 13.41 23.52
N GLU A 152 5.63 14.30 24.52
CA GLU A 152 5.78 15.73 24.29
C GLU A 152 7.25 16.20 24.36
N ARG A 153 7.70 16.94 23.33
CA ARG A 153 9.02 17.60 23.29
C ARG A 153 10.19 16.65 23.52
N ARG A 154 10.06 15.41 23.03
CA ARG A 154 11.05 14.35 23.13
C ARG A 154 11.84 14.22 21.83
N SER A 155 12.98 13.53 21.91
CA SER A 155 13.73 13.18 20.70
C SER A 155 14.39 11.82 20.79
N ASN A 156 14.50 11.15 19.64
CA ASN A 156 15.25 9.90 19.50
C ASN A 156 14.76 8.78 20.44
N LEU A 157 13.44 8.59 20.55
CA LEU A 157 12.87 7.47 21.30
C LEU A 157 12.35 6.41 20.34
N THR A 158 12.51 5.15 20.72
CA THR A 158 11.85 4.04 20.05
C THR A 158 10.89 3.39 21.02
N ILE A 159 9.61 3.33 20.66
CA ILE A 159 8.57 2.59 21.35
C ILE A 159 8.30 1.37 20.47
N THR A 160 8.52 0.18 21.01
CA THR A 160 8.48 -1.06 20.24
C THR A 160 7.71 -2.13 20.98
N GLY A 161 6.90 -2.90 20.27
CA GLY A 161 6.42 -4.18 20.77
C GLY A 161 7.41 -5.31 20.46
N ILE A 162 6.93 -6.54 20.60
CA ILE A 162 7.61 -7.73 20.12
C ILE A 162 7.41 -7.85 18.61
N ALA A 163 8.50 -7.95 17.86
CA ALA A 163 8.44 -8.14 16.42
C ALA A 163 7.78 -9.49 16.05
N PRO A 164 7.13 -9.58 14.88
CA PRO A 164 6.54 -10.83 14.40
C PRO A 164 7.53 -11.99 14.39
N ALA A 165 7.03 -13.22 14.59
CA ALA A 165 7.86 -14.40 14.62
C ALA A 165 8.64 -14.57 13.29
N ASN A 166 9.90 -14.98 13.39
CA ASN A 166 10.79 -15.27 12.23
C ASN A 166 11.12 -14.07 11.32
N THR A 167 10.80 -12.82 11.68
CA THR A 167 11.16 -11.63 10.89
C THR A 167 12.36 -10.84 11.42
N GLY A 168 12.80 -11.14 12.65
CA GLY A 168 13.86 -10.37 13.33
C GLY A 168 13.37 -8.96 13.68
N SER A 169 13.98 -7.92 13.09
CA SER A 169 13.57 -6.52 13.26
C SER A 169 12.87 -5.95 12.02
N ARG A 170 12.23 -6.80 11.21
CA ARG A 170 11.57 -6.45 9.94
C ARG A 170 10.09 -6.77 10.02
N CYS A 171 9.33 -6.23 9.08
CA CYS A 171 7.95 -6.65 8.84
C CYS A 171 7.91 -7.93 7.99
N PRO A 172 6.86 -8.76 8.08
CA PRO A 172 6.67 -9.89 7.16
C PRO A 172 6.66 -9.40 5.71
N ALA A 173 7.23 -10.21 4.80
CA ALA A 173 7.38 -9.83 3.40
C ALA A 173 6.01 -9.63 2.71
N GLU A 174 5.04 -10.47 3.07
CA GLU A 174 3.67 -10.43 2.57
C GLU A 174 2.80 -9.34 3.24
N GLY A 175 3.37 -8.57 4.17
CA GLY A 175 2.63 -7.62 5.01
C GLY A 175 2.12 -8.23 6.32
N LEU A 176 1.69 -7.36 7.24
CA LEU A 176 1.11 -7.80 8.51
C LEU A 176 -0.29 -8.35 8.32
N ARG A 177 -0.57 -9.42 9.07
CA ARG A 177 -1.90 -9.98 9.26
C ARG A 177 -2.43 -9.65 10.66
N PRO A 178 -3.75 -9.62 10.85
CA PRO A 178 -4.34 -9.62 12.18
C PRO A 178 -3.71 -10.72 13.06
N GLY A 179 -3.40 -10.39 14.31
CA GLY A 179 -2.81 -11.33 15.27
C GLY A 179 -1.30 -11.60 15.16
N ASP A 180 -0.60 -11.09 14.14
CA ASP A 180 0.88 -11.23 14.02
C ASP A 180 1.66 -10.56 15.17
N LEU A 181 1.04 -9.58 15.83
CA LEU A 181 1.63 -8.78 16.90
C LEU A 181 0.99 -9.13 18.25
N THR A 182 1.82 -9.19 19.30
CA THR A 182 1.40 -9.59 20.66
C THR A 182 1.53 -8.48 21.70
N SER A 183 1.96 -7.28 21.29
CA SER A 183 2.08 -6.12 22.17
C SER A 183 0.98 -5.12 21.81
N THR A 184 0.19 -4.70 22.79
CA THR A 184 -1.00 -3.88 22.54
C THR A 184 -0.97 -2.60 23.36
N VAL A 185 -1.33 -1.49 22.72
CA VAL A 185 -1.64 -0.21 23.36
C VAL A 185 -3.09 0.14 23.06
N THR A 186 -3.87 0.46 24.09
CA THR A 186 -5.27 0.91 23.97
C THR A 186 -5.48 2.29 24.55
N SER A 187 -6.64 2.92 24.38
CA SER A 187 -7.00 4.14 25.11
C SER A 187 -8.50 4.23 25.35
N ALA A 188 -8.93 4.78 26.49
CA ALA A 188 -10.34 4.89 26.83
C ALA A 188 -10.91 6.31 26.68
N SER A 189 -10.07 7.31 26.36
CA SER A 189 -10.48 8.72 26.46
C SER A 189 -9.97 9.64 25.37
N ASN A 190 -8.85 9.32 24.72
CA ASN A 190 -8.22 10.17 23.71
C ASN A 190 -7.37 9.31 22.76
N ASP A 191 -6.45 9.91 22.02
CA ASP A 191 -5.51 9.20 21.16
C ASP A 191 -4.77 8.12 21.97
N ALA A 192 -4.52 6.96 21.37
CA ALA A 192 -3.73 5.94 22.06
C ALA A 192 -2.29 6.40 22.25
N ILE A 193 -1.70 7.01 21.22
CA ILE A 193 -0.34 7.57 21.27
C ILE A 193 -0.31 8.95 20.57
N ASP A 194 -0.06 10.01 21.32
CA ASP A 194 0.12 11.38 20.83
C ASP A 194 1.60 11.78 20.88
N VAL A 195 2.19 12.01 19.72
CA VAL A 195 3.58 12.47 19.54
C VAL A 195 3.58 13.97 19.24
N LEU A 196 3.62 14.78 20.30
CA LEU A 196 3.52 16.23 20.22
C LEU A 196 4.88 16.94 20.20
N LYS A 197 5.13 17.79 19.20
CA LYS A 197 6.31 18.69 19.12
C LYS A 197 7.64 17.96 19.34
N SER A 198 7.72 16.73 18.84
CA SER A 198 8.84 15.82 19.05
C SER A 198 9.59 15.56 17.74
N THR A 199 10.77 14.95 17.82
CA THR A 199 11.55 14.60 16.61
C THR A 199 12.18 13.22 16.70
N ASN A 200 12.17 12.49 15.59
CA ASN A 200 12.76 11.15 15.52
C ASN A 200 12.21 10.19 16.59
N ILE A 201 10.87 10.14 16.68
CA ILE A 201 10.15 9.17 17.51
C ILE A 201 9.71 8.01 16.62
N ARG A 202 10.04 6.79 17.02
CA ARG A 202 9.73 5.57 16.27
C ARG A 202 8.73 4.74 17.06
N VAL A 203 7.65 4.32 16.42
CA VAL A 203 6.61 3.44 16.96
C VAL A 203 6.53 2.21 16.06
N MET A 204 6.76 1.01 16.61
CA MET A 204 6.83 -0.21 15.80
C MET A 204 6.36 -1.48 16.53
N PHE A 205 5.86 -2.45 15.76
CA PHE A 205 5.45 -3.76 16.25
C PHE A 205 4.37 -3.73 17.35
N LEU A 206 3.48 -2.75 17.30
CA LEU A 206 2.36 -2.63 18.23
C LEU A 206 1.03 -2.87 17.54
N ASN A 207 0.10 -3.52 18.24
CA ASN A 207 -1.32 -3.30 18.03
C ASN A 207 -1.68 -2.00 18.75
N VAL A 208 -2.22 -1.02 18.04
CA VAL A 208 -2.70 0.25 18.60
C VAL A 208 -4.19 0.33 18.30
N VAL A 209 -5.00 0.08 19.32
CA VAL A 209 -6.41 -0.27 19.11
C VAL A 209 -7.36 0.36 20.11
N ASP A 210 -8.63 0.43 19.72
CA ASP A 210 -9.75 0.78 20.59
C ASP A 210 -9.68 2.21 21.16
N ALA A 211 -8.94 3.13 20.53
CA ALA A 211 -8.93 4.53 20.92
C ALA A 211 -10.23 5.23 20.46
N PRO A 212 -10.90 6.02 21.32
CA PRO A 212 -12.06 6.82 20.90
C PRO A 212 -11.68 8.01 20.00
N SER A 213 -10.38 8.33 19.92
CA SER A 213 -9.75 9.29 19.01
C SER A 213 -8.71 8.51 18.19
N ASP A 214 -7.56 9.09 17.86
CA ASP A 214 -6.65 8.49 16.88
C ASP A 214 -5.76 7.41 17.48
N GLY A 215 -5.39 6.41 16.69
CA GLY A 215 -4.46 5.37 17.13
C GLY A 215 -3.09 5.99 17.44
N LEU A 216 -2.49 6.63 16.44
CA LEU A 216 -1.21 7.31 16.57
C LEU A 216 -1.24 8.66 15.85
N GLU A 217 -0.99 9.73 16.58
CA GLU A 217 -0.89 11.08 16.01
C GLU A 217 0.55 11.61 16.09
N PHE A 218 1.07 12.15 14.98
CA PHE A 218 2.32 12.92 14.94
C PHE A 218 2.04 14.42 14.88
N ARG A 219 1.63 15.01 16.00
CA ARG A 219 1.22 16.42 16.08
C ARG A 219 2.40 17.38 16.11
N ASP A 220 2.52 18.23 15.08
CA ASP A 220 3.60 19.22 14.91
C ASP A 220 5.03 18.65 14.99
N SER A 221 5.15 17.35 14.78
CA SER A 221 6.38 16.57 14.98
C SER A 221 7.16 16.39 13.68
N SER A 222 8.40 15.90 13.78
CA SER A 222 9.23 15.67 12.58
C SER A 222 10.02 14.38 12.63
N LYS A 223 10.33 13.80 11.46
CA LYS A 223 11.14 12.58 11.35
C LYS A 223 10.56 11.41 12.14
N GLY A 224 9.23 11.39 12.33
CA GLY A 224 8.55 10.28 12.98
C GLY A 224 8.68 9.00 12.18
N THR A 225 8.46 7.85 12.81
CA THR A 225 8.30 6.57 12.11
C THR A 225 7.18 5.78 12.74
N ALA A 226 6.19 5.37 11.96
CA ALA A 226 5.26 4.29 12.28
C ALA A 226 5.61 3.11 11.38
N PHE A 227 6.13 2.03 11.94
CA PHE A 227 6.62 0.89 11.17
C PHE A 227 6.06 -0.43 11.67
N CYS A 228 5.43 -1.20 10.79
CA CYS A 228 4.99 -2.55 11.10
C CYS A 228 4.14 -2.63 12.37
N ASN A 229 3.13 -1.77 12.45
CA ASN A 229 2.09 -1.80 13.49
C ASN A 229 0.78 -2.28 12.89
N CYS A 230 -0.15 -2.70 13.75
CA CYS A 230 -1.56 -2.77 13.39
C CYS A 230 -2.36 -1.66 14.10
N PHE A 231 -3.00 -0.78 13.33
CA PHE A 231 -3.90 0.27 13.81
C PHE A 231 -5.34 -0.12 13.51
N ALA A 232 -6.13 -0.41 14.55
CA ALA A 232 -7.51 -0.88 14.34
C ALA A 232 -8.51 -0.42 15.38
N ARG A 233 -9.77 -0.20 14.96
CA ARG A 233 -10.88 0.22 15.83
C ARG A 233 -10.61 1.53 16.59
N ASN A 234 -9.84 2.42 15.98
CA ASN A 234 -9.65 3.78 16.45
C ASN A 234 -10.59 4.73 15.70
N PHE A 235 -10.61 6.02 16.04
CA PHE A 235 -11.27 7.01 15.19
C PHE A 235 -10.54 7.13 13.85
N GLU A 236 -9.28 7.56 13.85
CA GLU A 236 -8.36 7.37 12.73
C GLU A 236 -7.25 6.39 13.10
N GLY A 237 -6.70 5.67 12.12
CA GLY A 237 -5.59 4.77 12.40
C GLY A 237 -4.30 5.52 12.74
N VAL A 238 -3.86 6.38 11.81
CA VAL A 238 -2.68 7.22 11.97
C VAL A 238 -2.96 8.62 11.47
N GLU A 239 -2.64 9.63 12.28
CA GLU A 239 -2.78 11.02 11.90
C GLU A 239 -1.43 11.74 11.81
N LEU A 240 -1.23 12.47 10.72
CA LEU A 240 -0.08 13.35 10.48
C LEU A 240 -0.52 14.82 10.53
N ASP A 241 -0.75 15.33 11.74
CA ASP A 241 -1.24 16.70 11.93
C ASP A 241 -0.10 17.74 12.01
N GLY A 242 0.17 18.43 10.89
CA GLY A 242 1.31 19.32 10.75
C GLY A 242 2.68 18.62 10.83
N ALA A 243 2.71 17.30 10.69
CA ALA A 243 3.93 16.50 10.74
C ALA A 243 4.84 16.76 9.53
N SER A 244 6.15 16.59 9.70
CA SER A 244 7.07 16.64 8.55
C SER A 244 8.16 15.59 8.51
N SER A 245 8.47 15.12 7.30
CA SER A 245 9.49 14.08 7.09
C SER A 245 9.24 12.79 7.89
N THR A 246 7.99 12.51 8.24
CA THR A 246 7.56 11.30 8.94
C THR A 246 7.36 10.17 7.95
N VAL A 247 7.68 8.94 8.35
CA VAL A 247 7.52 7.72 7.55
C VAL A 247 6.48 6.82 8.19
N VAL A 248 5.40 6.52 7.47
CA VAL A 248 4.38 5.53 7.84
C VAL A 248 4.54 4.37 6.86
N GLN A 249 5.08 3.25 7.32
CA GLN A 249 5.51 2.17 6.44
C GLN A 249 5.16 0.77 6.94
N GLN A 250 4.66 -0.08 6.03
CA GLN A 250 4.38 -1.50 6.31
C GLN A 250 3.44 -1.73 7.49
N ASN A 251 2.52 -0.79 7.75
CA ASN A 251 1.50 -0.96 8.78
C ASN A 251 0.25 -1.61 8.18
N LEU A 252 -0.47 -2.34 9.01
CA LEU A 252 -1.85 -2.73 8.77
C LEU A 252 -2.76 -1.68 9.44
N VAL A 253 -3.64 -1.05 8.67
CA VAL A 253 -4.56 -0.01 9.14
C VAL A 253 -5.96 -0.43 8.75
N LYS A 254 -6.76 -0.88 9.73
CA LYS A 254 -8.05 -1.52 9.44
C LYS A 254 -9.16 -1.19 10.41
N ASP A 255 -10.40 -1.20 9.94
CA ASP A 255 -11.61 -1.06 10.77
C ASP A 255 -11.56 0.17 11.70
N ASN A 256 -10.91 1.26 11.29
CA ASN A 256 -11.01 2.54 12.00
C ASN A 256 -12.31 3.24 11.59
N LEU A 257 -12.90 4.03 12.49
CA LEU A 257 -14.24 4.60 12.31
C LEU A 257 -14.31 5.69 11.22
N SER A 258 -13.21 6.38 10.99
CA SER A 258 -13.05 7.45 9.99
C SER A 258 -12.00 7.01 8.96
N ASP A 259 -11.03 7.87 8.66
CA ASP A 259 -9.98 7.59 7.69
C ASP A 259 -8.94 6.62 8.26
N GLY A 260 -8.37 5.76 7.42
CA GLY A 260 -7.25 4.93 7.83
C GLY A 260 -6.05 5.78 8.22
N ILE A 261 -5.62 6.68 7.32
CA ILE A 261 -4.55 7.64 7.56
C ILE A 261 -4.99 9.04 7.14
N LEU A 262 -4.96 9.99 8.07
CA LEU A 262 -5.19 11.40 7.77
C LEU A 262 -3.88 12.18 7.71
N VAL A 263 -3.77 13.05 6.70
CA VAL A 263 -2.67 14.00 6.56
C VAL A 263 -3.24 15.40 6.52
N GLN A 264 -3.03 16.18 7.58
CA GLN A 264 -3.64 17.49 7.71
C GLN A 264 -2.74 18.55 8.35
N ARG A 265 -3.31 19.74 8.51
CA ARG A 265 -2.62 20.92 8.99
C ARG A 265 -3.05 21.25 10.42
N MET A 266 -2.06 21.26 11.31
CA MET A 266 -2.18 21.88 12.63
C MET A 266 -1.75 23.35 12.57
N SER A 267 -0.61 23.68 13.21
CA SER A 267 0.04 24.99 13.13
C SER A 267 0.63 25.29 11.75
N LYS A 268 0.96 24.24 10.99
CA LYS A 268 1.62 24.30 9.68
C LYS A 268 1.18 23.11 8.81
N PRO A 269 1.29 23.21 7.46
CA PRO A 269 0.95 22.09 6.59
C PRO A 269 1.81 20.85 6.88
N ALA A 270 1.22 19.66 6.76
CA ALA A 270 1.98 18.43 6.77
C ALA A 270 2.80 18.31 5.47
N THR A 271 4.11 18.07 5.60
CA THR A 271 5.02 18.11 4.44
C THR A 271 6.10 17.03 4.43
N LYS A 272 6.44 16.56 3.23
CA LYS A 272 7.54 15.59 3.02
C LYS A 272 7.35 14.27 3.76
N ASN A 273 6.13 13.95 4.15
CA ASN A 273 5.82 12.67 4.77
C ASN A 273 5.75 11.59 3.70
N GLN A 274 6.10 10.36 4.09
CA GLN A 274 6.12 9.21 3.22
C GLN A 274 5.20 8.13 3.79
N ILE A 275 4.13 7.81 3.07
CA ILE A 275 3.19 6.74 3.42
C ILE A 275 3.40 5.65 2.40
N ASN A 276 4.13 4.59 2.78
CA ASN A 276 4.66 3.62 1.85
C ASN A 276 4.35 2.18 2.24
N ALA A 277 3.90 1.35 1.30
CA ALA A 277 3.74 -0.08 1.51
C ALA A 277 2.83 -0.45 2.70
N ASN A 278 1.81 0.36 3.01
CA ASN A 278 0.83 0.03 4.04
C ASN A 278 -0.35 -0.74 3.42
N SER A 279 -0.96 -1.60 4.24
CA SER A 279 -2.23 -2.25 3.95
C SER A 279 -3.32 -1.48 4.69
N ILE A 280 -4.17 -0.75 3.96
CA ILE A 280 -5.15 0.17 4.51
C ILE A 280 -6.53 -0.26 4.03
N VAL A 281 -7.26 -0.97 4.89
CA VAL A 281 -8.42 -1.74 4.48
C VAL A 281 -9.63 -1.57 5.39
N ALA A 282 -10.83 -1.59 4.83
CA ALA A 282 -12.08 -1.61 5.61
C ALA A 282 -12.23 -0.46 6.63
N ASN A 283 -11.65 0.71 6.36
CA ASN A 283 -11.87 1.89 7.21
C ASN A 283 -13.20 2.55 6.87
N GLY A 284 -13.79 3.24 7.86
CA GLY A 284 -15.14 3.80 7.80
C GLY A 284 -15.31 5.01 6.89
N LYS A 285 -14.22 5.54 6.35
CA LYS A 285 -14.20 6.55 5.27
C LYS A 285 -13.09 6.25 4.26
N ASP A 286 -12.13 7.15 4.06
CA ASP A 286 -11.08 6.95 3.08
C ASP A 286 -9.99 6.03 3.62
N GLY A 287 -9.29 5.35 2.73
CA GLY A 287 -8.01 4.73 3.13
C GLY A 287 -7.02 5.81 3.56
N ILE A 288 -6.77 6.79 2.70
CA ILE A 288 -5.91 7.94 2.99
C ILE A 288 -6.62 9.23 2.59
N ARG A 289 -6.80 10.16 3.54
CA ARG A 289 -7.25 11.53 3.25
C ARG A 289 -6.12 12.52 3.43
N VAL A 290 -5.95 13.44 2.47
CA VAL A 290 -4.94 14.50 2.52
C VAL A 290 -5.59 15.86 2.34
N GLN A 291 -5.53 16.67 3.38
CA GLN A 291 -6.29 17.92 3.42
C GLN A 291 -5.53 19.15 3.91
N THR A 292 -6.21 20.29 3.80
CA THR A 292 -5.84 21.56 4.43
C THR A 292 -4.45 22.06 4.01
N LEU A 293 -4.22 22.17 2.70
CA LEU A 293 -2.99 22.70 2.09
C LEU A 293 -1.72 21.84 2.31
N SER A 294 -1.87 20.60 2.79
CA SER A 294 -0.75 19.66 2.94
C SER A 294 -0.08 19.39 1.59
N THR A 295 1.26 19.41 1.58
CA THR A 295 2.05 19.49 0.34
C THR A 295 3.33 18.67 0.39
N ASP A 296 3.81 18.26 -0.79
CA ASP A 296 5.08 17.56 -0.95
C ASP A 296 5.13 16.22 -0.21
N ASN A 297 3.99 15.56 0.02
CA ASN A 297 3.91 14.22 0.60
C ASN A 297 3.94 13.15 -0.50
N THR A 298 4.46 11.96 -0.17
CA THR A 298 4.57 10.83 -1.10
C THR A 298 3.80 9.62 -0.59
N PHE A 299 3.02 9.01 -1.46
CA PHE A 299 2.19 7.85 -1.20
C PHE A 299 2.59 6.78 -2.22
N THR A 300 3.25 5.71 -1.77
CA THR A 300 3.83 4.73 -2.69
C THR A 300 3.53 3.29 -2.28
N ALA A 301 3.08 2.48 -3.23
CA ALA A 301 2.90 1.04 -3.02
C ALA A 301 1.94 0.67 -1.87
N ASN A 302 0.99 1.54 -1.53
CA ASN A 302 -0.04 1.19 -0.55
C ASN A 302 -1.15 0.36 -1.22
N LEU A 303 -1.67 -0.63 -0.48
CA LEU A 303 -2.91 -1.32 -0.78
C LEU A 303 -4.04 -0.60 -0.05
N LEU A 304 -5.04 -0.12 -0.79
CA LEU A 304 -6.18 0.63 -0.26
C LEU A 304 -7.46 -0.07 -0.74
N ALA A 305 -7.99 -0.95 0.11
CA ALA A 305 -9.03 -1.88 -0.31
C ALA A 305 -10.25 -1.89 0.61
N GLY A 306 -11.45 -1.84 0.02
CA GLY A 306 -12.68 -1.97 0.79
C GLY A 306 -12.94 -0.85 1.80
N ASN A 307 -12.33 0.33 1.63
CA ASN A 307 -12.64 1.49 2.48
C ASN A 307 -14.01 2.04 2.06
N ALA A 308 -14.76 2.60 3.02
CA ALA A 308 -16.16 2.95 2.81
C ALA A 308 -16.37 4.09 1.80
N ASP A 309 -15.42 5.02 1.71
CA ASP A 309 -15.44 6.13 0.77
C ASP A 309 -14.34 5.90 -0.30
N ASP A 310 -13.33 6.77 -0.40
CA ASP A 310 -12.28 6.65 -1.40
C ASP A 310 -11.10 5.78 -0.94
N GLY A 311 -10.34 5.23 -1.89
CA GLY A 311 -9.01 4.70 -1.58
C GLY A 311 -8.10 5.84 -1.08
N ILE A 312 -7.91 6.86 -1.91
CA ILE A 312 -7.16 8.08 -1.55
C ILE A 312 -7.94 9.35 -1.96
N GLU A 313 -8.25 10.24 -1.02
CA GLU A 313 -8.78 11.58 -1.31
C GLU A 313 -7.69 12.65 -1.13
N LEU A 314 -7.46 13.47 -2.17
CA LEU A 314 -6.70 14.73 -2.05
C LEU A 314 -7.68 15.91 -2.06
N ALA A 315 -7.93 16.51 -0.89
CA ALA A 315 -8.84 17.63 -0.71
C ALA A 315 -8.09 18.94 -0.39
N ASP A 316 -8.14 19.96 -1.25
CA ASP A 316 -7.39 21.22 -1.06
C ASP A 316 -5.90 21.00 -0.74
N SER A 317 -5.29 20.00 -1.39
CA SER A 317 -3.90 19.60 -1.16
C SER A 317 -3.12 19.56 -2.47
N HIS A 318 -1.82 19.84 -2.41
CA HIS A 318 -1.04 20.22 -3.60
C HIS A 318 0.35 19.60 -3.63
N ARG A 319 0.92 19.43 -4.83
CA ARG A 319 2.31 18.93 -5.00
C ARG A 319 2.59 17.60 -4.30
N ASN A 320 1.56 16.79 -4.10
CA ASN A 320 1.70 15.45 -3.56
C ASN A 320 1.98 14.46 -4.70
N LYS A 321 2.64 13.34 -4.36
CA LYS A 321 3.00 12.29 -5.33
C LYS A 321 2.38 10.96 -4.91
N LEU A 322 1.52 10.43 -5.76
CA LEU A 322 0.83 9.14 -5.60
C LEU A 322 1.34 8.22 -6.71
N THR A 323 2.13 7.22 -6.37
CA THR A 323 2.67 6.29 -7.37
C THR A 323 2.60 4.84 -6.94
N SER A 324 2.27 3.95 -7.87
CA SER A 324 2.25 2.49 -7.61
C SER A 324 1.31 2.06 -6.48
N ASN A 325 0.32 2.87 -6.11
CA ASN A 325 -0.70 2.46 -5.16
C ASN A 325 -1.75 1.60 -5.87
N ARG A 326 -2.40 0.71 -5.11
CA ARG A 326 -3.48 -0.14 -5.56
C ARG A 326 -4.74 0.22 -4.77
N ALA A 327 -5.67 0.91 -5.42
CA ALA A 327 -6.92 1.37 -4.82
C ALA A 327 -8.09 0.59 -5.42
N GLU A 328 -8.67 -0.31 -4.63
CA GLU A 328 -9.61 -1.31 -5.14
C GLU A 328 -10.83 -1.51 -4.25
N ALA A 329 -11.97 -1.78 -4.88
CA ALA A 329 -13.21 -2.13 -4.16
C ALA A 329 -13.59 -1.13 -3.05
N ASN A 330 -13.20 0.14 -3.17
CA ASN A 330 -13.63 1.19 -2.25
C ASN A 330 -15.05 1.66 -2.61
N GLY A 331 -15.79 2.14 -1.62
CA GLY A 331 -17.22 2.42 -1.77
C GLY A 331 -17.53 3.56 -2.74
N ASP A 332 -16.64 4.53 -2.86
CA ASP A 332 -16.73 5.64 -3.82
C ASP A 332 -15.61 5.53 -4.89
N GLY A 333 -14.65 6.44 -4.93
CA GLY A 333 -13.57 6.46 -5.91
C GLY A 333 -12.32 5.71 -5.46
N GLY A 334 -11.52 5.20 -6.40
CA GLY A 334 -10.21 4.66 -6.02
C GLY A 334 -9.24 5.75 -5.57
N ILE A 335 -9.15 6.82 -6.38
CA ILE A 335 -8.38 8.03 -6.04
C ILE A 335 -9.24 9.21 -6.47
N GLN A 336 -9.44 10.18 -5.58
CA GLN A 336 -10.21 11.39 -5.84
C GLN A 336 -9.36 12.66 -5.67
N LEU A 337 -9.55 13.63 -6.57
CA LEU A 337 -8.97 14.98 -6.49
C LEU A 337 -10.06 16.04 -6.34
N ARG A 338 -10.01 16.80 -5.23
CA ARG A 338 -10.93 17.90 -4.93
C ARG A 338 -10.16 19.16 -4.56
N ALA A 339 -10.34 20.23 -5.31
CA ALA A 339 -9.55 21.47 -5.20
C ALA A 339 -8.02 21.24 -5.19
N ALA A 340 -7.56 20.14 -5.80
CA ALA A 340 -6.19 19.68 -5.68
C ALA A 340 -5.35 20.09 -6.90
N THR A 341 -4.17 20.67 -6.69
CA THR A 341 -3.35 21.19 -7.80
C THR A 341 -1.91 20.70 -7.77
N ARG A 342 -1.33 20.54 -8.96
CA ARG A 342 0.09 20.19 -9.13
C ARG A 342 0.50 18.85 -8.52
N ASN A 343 -0.44 17.91 -8.38
CA ASN A 343 -0.14 16.57 -7.89
C ASN A 343 0.38 15.67 -9.03
N LEU A 344 1.23 14.71 -8.69
CA LEU A 344 1.65 13.64 -9.58
C LEU A 344 0.89 12.36 -9.21
N VAL A 345 0.03 11.86 -10.09
CA VAL A 345 -0.70 10.60 -9.90
C VAL A 345 -0.38 9.67 -11.07
N ASP A 346 0.53 8.73 -10.84
CA ASP A 346 1.17 7.96 -11.92
C ASP A 346 1.37 6.49 -11.57
N ARG A 347 1.02 5.58 -12.49
CA ARG A 347 1.15 4.13 -12.34
C ARG A 347 0.43 3.57 -11.12
N ASN A 348 -0.70 4.14 -10.73
CA ASN A 348 -1.58 3.54 -9.73
C ASN A 348 -2.55 2.58 -10.41
N VAL A 349 -2.86 1.48 -9.74
CA VAL A 349 -3.91 0.54 -10.15
C VAL A 349 -5.20 0.97 -9.46
N ILE A 350 -6.23 1.23 -10.26
CA ILE A 350 -7.55 1.69 -9.79
C ILE A 350 -8.57 0.72 -10.39
N SER A 351 -9.28 -0.04 -9.57
CA SER A 351 -10.20 -1.06 -10.09
C SER A 351 -11.34 -1.36 -9.13
N GLY A 352 -12.52 -1.66 -9.68
CA GLY A 352 -13.65 -2.17 -8.90
C GLY A 352 -14.23 -1.23 -7.83
N ASN A 353 -13.92 0.08 -7.87
CA ASN A 353 -14.46 1.06 -6.93
C ASN A 353 -15.89 1.47 -7.33
N GLY A 354 -16.67 2.03 -6.40
CA GLY A 354 -18.08 2.38 -6.58
C GLY A 354 -18.37 3.43 -7.65
N ASP A 355 -17.38 4.24 -8.02
CA ASP A 355 -17.44 5.17 -9.15
C ASP A 355 -17.42 4.49 -10.54
N GLY A 356 -17.08 3.20 -10.59
CA GLY A 356 -16.97 2.40 -11.81
C GLY A 356 -15.75 2.72 -12.67
N LEU A 357 -14.81 3.54 -12.20
CA LEU A 357 -13.60 3.89 -12.93
C LEU A 357 -12.57 2.76 -12.88
N VAL A 358 -11.88 2.58 -14.01
CA VAL A 358 -10.77 1.63 -14.14
C VAL A 358 -9.53 2.37 -14.62
N ASN A 359 -8.43 2.26 -13.87
CA ASN A 359 -7.12 2.85 -14.11
C ASN A 359 -7.04 4.39 -14.17
N ILE A 360 -8.16 5.09 -14.05
CA ILE A 360 -8.24 6.56 -14.05
C ILE A 360 -8.84 6.99 -12.71
N LEU A 361 -8.36 8.12 -12.19
CA LEU A 361 -8.87 8.72 -10.95
C LEU A 361 -10.13 9.58 -11.22
N ASP A 362 -10.95 9.78 -10.20
CA ASP A 362 -12.02 10.77 -10.23
C ASP A 362 -11.46 12.17 -9.93
N CYS A 363 -11.85 13.16 -10.72
CA CYS A 363 -11.40 14.51 -10.52
C CYS A 363 -12.54 15.51 -10.54
N TRP A 364 -12.86 16.00 -9.36
CA TRP A 364 -13.96 16.92 -9.15
C TRP A 364 -13.55 18.38 -9.36
N SER A 365 -12.37 18.77 -8.89
CA SER A 365 -11.80 20.10 -9.14
C SER A 365 -10.29 20.13 -8.90
N GLY A 366 -9.58 20.98 -9.63
CA GLY A 366 -8.13 21.01 -9.59
C GLY A 366 -7.54 21.49 -10.91
N SER A 367 -6.22 21.61 -10.95
CA SER A 367 -5.50 21.92 -12.20
C SER A 367 -4.02 21.58 -12.10
N ARG A 368 -3.36 21.43 -13.25
CA ARG A 368 -1.92 21.16 -13.32
C ARG A 368 -1.51 19.82 -12.71
N ASN A 369 -2.45 18.89 -12.55
CA ASN A 369 -2.12 17.54 -12.08
C ASN A 369 -1.54 16.75 -13.26
N ILE A 370 -0.55 15.91 -13.00
CA ILE A 370 0.18 15.18 -14.04
C ILE A 370 0.29 13.69 -13.70
N GLY A 371 0.55 12.87 -14.72
CA GLY A 371 0.74 11.43 -14.58
C GLY A 371 -0.26 10.62 -15.40
N SER A 372 0.02 9.33 -15.54
CA SER A 372 -0.76 8.41 -16.39
C SER A 372 -2.21 8.23 -15.93
N ASN A 373 -2.51 8.36 -14.64
CA ASN A 373 -3.86 8.19 -14.11
C ASN A 373 -4.72 9.47 -14.20
N VAL A 374 -4.14 10.63 -14.56
CA VAL A 374 -4.84 11.93 -14.52
C VAL A 374 -5.69 12.16 -15.79
N PRO A 375 -7.02 12.33 -15.67
CA PRO A 375 -7.89 12.59 -16.80
C PRO A 375 -7.65 13.99 -17.39
N PRO A 376 -7.92 14.21 -18.69
CA PRO A 376 -7.65 15.48 -19.37
C PRO A 376 -8.23 16.72 -18.69
N VAL A 377 -9.41 16.60 -18.07
CA VAL A 377 -10.12 17.69 -17.37
C VAL A 377 -9.33 18.29 -16.20
N CYS A 378 -8.37 17.55 -15.64
CA CYS A 378 -7.64 17.95 -14.44
C CYS A 378 -6.13 18.16 -14.65
N ARG A 379 -5.69 18.16 -15.90
CA ARG A 379 -4.30 18.38 -16.27
C ARG A 379 -3.82 19.82 -16.10
#